data_AF-A0A929PI78-F1
#
_entry.id   AF-A0A929PI78-F1
#
_cell.length_a   1.000
_cell.length_b   1.000
_cell.length_c   1.000
_cell.angle_alpha   90.00
_cell.angle_beta   90.00
_cell.angle_gamma   90.00
#
_symmetry.space_group_name_H-M   'P 1'
#
loop_
_entity.id
_entity.type
_entity.pdbx_description
1 polymer ?
#
loop_
_entity_poly.entity_id
_entity_poly.type
_entity_poly.pdbx_seq_one_letter_code
_entity_poly.pdbx_strand_id
1 'polypeptide(L)'
;MSEIEILHLSDIHFKKKKDEDRKAFREDVRAKMLAQITEHIENNNLDLDFVAVTGDIAFSGKEYEEAKNFFDDLKSILPPKTVFLPVPGNHDVDRGNVSKYFSLHDIVKKEQTDDFLEDEAEIKTKVNVKFEPFRQFVEELNPDLYRSEDDYFWVKNFEDKDVSFLGLNSAWASESKEDRHNITLGYPQVMDAFTKSNCSTRI
;
A
#
# COMPACT_ATOMS: atom_id res chain seq x y z
N MET A 1 -19.57 -20.75 -0.63
CA MET A 1 -18.54 -19.74 -0.29
C MET A 1 -19.29 -18.55 0.28
N SER A 2 -18.83 -18.01 1.40
CA SER A 2 -19.31 -16.70 1.87
C SER A 2 -18.95 -15.66 0.81
N GLU A 3 -19.85 -14.73 0.55
CA GLU A 3 -19.55 -13.56 -0.26
C GLU A 3 -18.49 -12.72 0.46
N ILE A 4 -17.54 -12.17 -0.29
CA ILE A 4 -16.49 -11.29 0.24
C ILE A 4 -16.68 -9.93 -0.40
N GLU A 5 -16.83 -8.91 0.43
CA GLU A 5 -17.00 -7.54 -0.05
C GLU A 5 -15.76 -6.70 0.23
N ILE A 6 -15.22 -6.08 -0.82
CA ILE A 6 -13.96 -5.33 -0.79
C ILE A 6 -14.22 -3.91 -1.31
N LEU A 7 -13.92 -2.92 -0.49
CA LEU A 7 -13.74 -1.55 -0.96
C LEU A 7 -12.31 -1.40 -1.48
N HIS A 8 -12.14 -1.09 -2.76
CA HIS A 8 -10.83 -0.90 -3.35
C HIS A 8 -10.54 0.58 -3.61
N LEU A 9 -9.48 1.10 -2.96
CA LEU A 9 -9.01 2.47 -3.08
C LEU A 9 -7.57 2.50 -3.63
N SER A 10 -7.26 3.54 -4.40
CA SER A 10 -5.91 3.80 -4.94
C SER A 10 -5.76 5.29 -5.20
N ASP A 11 -4.53 5.79 -5.30
CA ASP A 11 -4.22 7.13 -5.82
C ASP A 11 -4.92 8.27 -5.05
N ILE A 12 -4.89 8.23 -3.72
CA ILE A 12 -5.50 9.26 -2.87
C ILE A 12 -4.64 10.55 -2.88
N HIS A 13 -3.32 10.40 -3.02
CA HIS A 13 -2.33 11.49 -3.20
C HIS A 13 -2.45 12.64 -2.18
N PHE A 14 -2.29 12.34 -0.89
CA PHE A 14 -2.18 13.36 0.16
C PHE A 14 -0.97 14.26 -0.10
N LYS A 15 -1.20 15.58 -0.08
CA LYS A 15 -0.19 16.61 -0.34
C LYS A 15 -0.11 17.59 0.82
N LYS A 16 1.11 17.87 1.27
CA LYS A 16 1.40 18.92 2.26
C LYS A 16 1.00 20.31 1.74
N LYS A 17 0.67 21.18 2.69
CA LYS A 17 0.01 22.50 2.60
C LYS A 17 0.59 23.56 1.64
N LYS A 18 1.64 23.28 0.85
CA LYS A 18 2.29 24.30 -0.01
C LYS A 18 1.45 24.77 -1.21
N ASP A 19 0.29 24.17 -1.44
CA ASP A 19 -0.58 24.43 -2.60
C ASP A 19 -2.00 24.75 -2.08
N GLU A 20 -2.12 25.89 -1.37
CA GLU A 20 -3.34 26.31 -0.65
C GLU A 20 -4.55 26.43 -1.57
N ASP A 21 -4.37 26.94 -2.79
CA ASP A 21 -5.45 27.19 -3.76
C ASP A 21 -6.25 25.92 -4.11
N ARG A 22 -5.62 24.74 -4.04
CA ARG A 22 -6.26 23.45 -4.34
C ARG A 22 -6.54 22.62 -3.10
N LYS A 23 -6.18 23.10 -1.91
CA LYS A 23 -6.34 22.33 -0.67
C LYS A 23 -7.82 22.09 -0.36
N ALA A 24 -8.62 23.16 -0.34
CA ALA A 24 -10.05 23.07 -0.06
C ALA A 24 -10.76 22.14 -1.06
N PHE A 25 -10.38 22.19 -2.34
CA PHE A 25 -10.91 21.29 -3.35
C PHE A 25 -10.57 19.81 -3.07
N ARG A 26 -9.31 19.49 -2.72
CA ARG A 26 -8.90 18.12 -2.39
C ARG A 26 -9.60 17.59 -1.13
N GLU A 27 -9.79 18.45 -0.13
CA GLU A 27 -10.54 18.10 1.09
C GLU A 27 -12.02 17.87 0.79
N ASP A 28 -12.65 18.73 -0.01
CA ASP A 28 -14.04 18.57 -0.46
C ASP A 28 -14.25 17.28 -1.27
N VAL A 29 -13.33 16.94 -2.17
CA VAL A 29 -13.39 15.67 -2.93
C VAL A 29 -13.33 14.46 -1.99
N ARG A 30 -12.44 14.46 -0.99
CA ARG A 30 -12.36 13.35 -0.02
C ARG A 30 -13.58 13.28 0.88
N ALA A 31 -14.11 14.41 1.33
CA ALA A 31 -15.34 14.45 2.13
C ALA A 31 -16.54 13.90 1.34
N LYS A 32 -16.66 14.27 0.05
CA LYS A 32 -17.67 13.73 -0.85
C LYS A 32 -17.47 12.24 -1.11
N MET A 33 -16.23 11.79 -1.26
CA MET A 33 -15.92 10.38 -1.40
C MET A 33 -16.39 9.58 -0.18
N LEU A 34 -16.10 10.04 1.04
CA LEU A 34 -16.60 9.39 2.26
C LEU A 34 -18.13 9.36 2.30
N ALA A 35 -18.80 10.49 2.00
CA ALA A 35 -20.25 10.54 1.97
C ALA A 35 -20.85 9.57 0.94
N GLN A 36 -20.25 9.46 -0.25
CA GLN A 36 -20.70 8.51 -1.28
C GLN A 36 -20.44 7.06 -0.89
N ILE A 37 -19.33 6.76 -0.22
CA ILE A 37 -19.05 5.43 0.32
C ILE A 37 -20.11 5.06 1.36
N THR A 38 -20.39 5.95 2.32
CA THR A 38 -21.44 5.75 3.33
C THR A 38 -22.79 5.48 2.68
N GLU A 39 -23.23 6.36 1.77
CA GLU A 39 -24.50 6.23 1.07
C GLU A 39 -24.57 4.91 0.27
N HIS A 40 -23.47 4.51 -0.37
CA HIS A 40 -23.43 3.26 -1.13
C HIS A 40 -23.55 2.03 -0.23
N ILE A 41 -22.86 2.02 0.91
CA ILE A 41 -22.94 0.94 1.91
C ILE A 41 -24.37 0.83 2.45
N GLU A 42 -24.96 1.96 2.86
CA GLU A 42 -26.31 1.99 3.43
C GLU A 42 -27.38 1.56 2.41
N ASN A 43 -27.34 2.09 1.19
CA ASN A 43 -28.36 1.83 0.16
C ASN A 43 -28.34 0.38 -0.34
N ASN A 44 -27.18 -0.28 -0.31
CA ASN A 44 -27.03 -1.65 -0.78
C ASN A 44 -26.89 -2.66 0.36
N ASN A 45 -26.95 -2.21 1.62
CA ASN A 45 -26.75 -3.03 2.82
C ASN A 45 -25.46 -3.87 2.72
N LEU A 46 -24.36 -3.21 2.33
CA LEU A 46 -23.05 -3.84 2.22
C LEU A 46 -22.46 -4.11 3.60
N ASP A 47 -21.81 -5.25 3.75
CA ASP A 47 -21.13 -5.72 4.96
C ASP A 47 -19.62 -5.91 4.71
N LEU A 48 -18.95 -4.80 4.36
CA LEU A 48 -17.55 -4.78 3.92
C LEU A 48 -16.62 -5.56 4.85
N ASP A 49 -15.94 -6.55 4.29
CA ASP A 49 -14.94 -7.35 5.00
C ASP A 49 -13.56 -6.67 4.94
N PHE A 50 -13.24 -6.06 3.80
CA PHE A 50 -11.90 -5.56 3.50
C PHE A 50 -11.90 -4.19 2.85
N VAL A 51 -10.85 -3.40 3.13
CA VAL A 51 -10.47 -2.24 2.32
C VAL A 51 -9.09 -2.51 1.72
N ALA A 52 -9.02 -2.75 0.41
CA ALA A 52 -7.75 -2.84 -0.31
C ALA A 52 -7.29 -1.42 -0.66
N VAL A 53 -6.06 -1.05 -0.27
CA VAL A 53 -5.46 0.25 -0.62
C VAL A 53 -4.20 0.00 -1.44
N THR A 54 -4.28 0.21 -2.76
CA THR A 54 -3.24 -0.27 -3.70
C THR A 54 -2.26 0.82 -4.13
N GLY A 55 -1.82 1.62 -3.16
CA GLY A 55 -0.72 2.56 -3.31
C GLY A 55 -1.13 4.00 -3.58
N ASP A 56 -0.10 4.83 -3.68
CA ASP A 56 -0.17 6.26 -3.91
C ASP A 56 -1.10 6.96 -2.90
N ILE A 57 -0.90 6.61 -1.63
CA ILE A 57 -1.56 7.25 -0.49
C ILE A 57 -0.97 8.64 -0.32
N ALA A 58 0.35 8.71 -0.14
CA ALA A 58 1.10 9.94 -0.03
C ALA A 58 1.55 10.44 -1.41
N PHE A 59 1.86 11.72 -1.54
CA PHE A 59 2.42 12.28 -2.76
C PHE A 59 3.95 12.18 -2.83
N SER A 60 4.60 12.22 -1.67
CA SER A 60 6.06 12.21 -1.55
C SER A 60 6.59 11.31 -0.42
N GLY A 61 5.76 10.36 0.03
CA GLY A 61 6.06 9.46 1.14
C GLY A 61 6.12 10.15 2.51
N LYS A 62 5.46 11.31 2.69
CA LYS A 62 5.57 12.11 3.94
C LYS A 62 4.26 12.63 4.50
N GLU A 63 3.16 12.39 3.81
CA GLU A 63 1.84 12.97 4.07
C GLU A 63 0.92 12.03 4.87
N TYR A 64 1.52 11.18 5.72
CA TYR A 64 0.79 10.15 6.45
C TYR A 64 -0.01 10.66 7.65
N GLU A 65 0.30 11.84 8.20
CA GLU A 65 -0.55 12.47 9.23
C GLU A 65 -1.90 12.88 8.64
N GLU A 66 -1.91 13.51 7.46
CA GLU A 66 -3.15 13.82 6.75
C GLU A 66 -3.88 12.55 6.28
N ALA A 67 -3.13 11.53 5.84
CA ALA A 67 -3.71 10.25 5.47
C ALA A 67 -4.41 9.58 6.65
N LYS A 68 -3.76 9.55 7.83
CA LYS A 68 -4.32 8.97 9.04
C LYS A 68 -5.69 9.53 9.38
N ASN A 69 -5.86 10.85 9.39
CA ASN A 69 -7.16 11.46 9.67
C ASN A 69 -8.26 10.97 8.72
N PHE A 70 -7.96 10.88 7.42
CA PHE A 70 -8.91 10.36 6.44
C PHE A 70 -9.25 8.87 6.67
N PHE A 71 -8.25 8.04 6.99
CA PHE A 71 -8.48 6.62 7.25
C PHE A 71 -9.18 6.37 8.59
N ASP A 72 -8.99 7.24 9.59
CA ASP A 72 -9.77 7.23 10.84
C ASP A 72 -11.24 7.58 10.56
N ASP A 73 -11.49 8.62 9.76
CA ASP A 73 -12.85 8.98 9.33
C ASP A 73 -13.50 7.85 8.52
N LEU A 74 -12.77 7.24 7.58
CA LEU A 74 -13.23 6.08 6.81
C LEU A 74 -13.55 4.90 7.74
N LYS A 75 -12.65 4.55 8.67
CA LYS A 75 -12.88 3.47 9.63
C LYS A 75 -14.12 3.72 10.50
N SER A 76 -14.46 4.98 10.80
CA SER A 76 -15.63 5.33 11.61
C SER A 76 -16.98 5.06 10.92
N ILE A 77 -17.01 5.01 9.58
CA ILE A 77 -18.22 4.74 8.79
C ILE A 77 -18.34 3.29 8.33
N LEU A 78 -17.30 2.47 8.55
CA LEU A 78 -17.23 1.07 8.14
C LEU A 78 -17.62 0.12 9.27
N PRO A 79 -18.04 -1.13 8.96
CA PRO A 79 -18.20 -2.17 9.96
C PRO A 79 -16.94 -2.34 10.83
N PRO A 80 -17.05 -2.55 12.15
CA PRO A 80 -15.87 -2.72 13.02
C PRO A 80 -14.97 -3.91 12.65
N LYS A 81 -15.50 -4.90 11.92
CA LYS A 81 -14.76 -6.07 11.45
C LYS A 81 -13.87 -5.78 10.23
N THR A 82 -14.06 -4.65 9.55
CA THR A 82 -13.42 -4.38 8.26
C THR A 82 -11.91 -4.25 8.42
N VAL A 83 -11.14 -4.98 7.62
CA VAL A 83 -9.67 -5.01 7.69
C VAL A 83 -9.06 -4.20 6.54
N PHE A 84 -8.15 -3.29 6.85
CA PHE A 84 -7.42 -2.49 5.87
C PHE A 84 -6.17 -3.23 5.37
N LEU A 85 -5.99 -3.27 4.06
CA LEU A 85 -4.95 -4.03 3.39
C LEU A 85 -4.14 -3.12 2.45
N PRO A 86 -3.31 -2.22 3.01
CA PRO A 86 -2.50 -1.30 2.22
C PRO A 86 -1.22 -1.94 1.65
N VAL A 87 -0.91 -1.61 0.41
CA VAL A 87 0.38 -1.88 -0.26
C VAL A 87 0.87 -0.57 -0.89
N PRO A 88 2.18 -0.25 -0.84
CA PRO A 88 2.64 1.07 -1.27
C PRO A 88 2.67 1.21 -2.80
N GLY A 89 2.48 2.44 -3.26
CA GLY A 89 2.72 2.88 -4.63
C GLY A 89 4.05 3.63 -4.77
N ASN A 90 4.33 4.15 -5.96
CA ASN A 90 5.59 4.84 -6.24
C ASN A 90 5.66 6.24 -5.64
N HIS A 91 4.52 6.86 -5.31
CA HIS A 91 4.48 8.13 -4.59
C HIS A 91 4.62 7.99 -3.07
N ASP A 92 4.50 6.78 -2.54
CA ASP A 92 4.70 6.47 -1.11
C ASP A 92 6.18 6.39 -0.70
N VAL A 93 7.09 6.48 -1.67
CA VAL A 93 8.55 6.51 -1.50
C VAL A 93 9.02 7.81 -0.85
N ASP A 94 9.73 7.73 0.28
CA ASP A 94 10.53 8.85 0.79
C ASP A 94 11.76 9.05 -0.08
N ARG A 95 11.66 10.02 -0.99
CA ARG A 95 12.74 10.41 -1.91
C ARG A 95 13.98 10.98 -1.21
N GLY A 96 13.89 11.32 0.07
CA GLY A 96 15.04 11.69 0.90
C GLY A 96 15.98 10.51 1.18
N ASN A 97 15.48 9.28 1.13
CA ASN A 97 16.25 8.04 1.34
C ASN A 97 16.67 7.38 0.03
N VAL A 98 16.43 8.01 -1.12
CA VAL A 98 16.91 7.54 -2.43
C VAL A 98 18.39 7.89 -2.59
N SER A 99 19.20 6.90 -2.97
CA SER A 99 20.63 7.09 -3.19
C SER A 99 20.90 7.99 -4.40
N LYS A 100 21.90 8.88 -4.26
CA LYS A 100 22.37 9.73 -5.36
C LYS A 100 23.36 9.02 -6.30
N TYR A 101 23.94 7.91 -5.84
CA TYR A 101 25.07 7.24 -6.51
C TYR A 101 24.73 5.82 -6.98
N PHE A 102 23.54 5.32 -6.64
CA PHE A 102 23.07 3.99 -6.97
C PHE A 102 21.58 4.09 -7.29
N SER A 103 21.14 3.47 -8.37
CA SER A 103 19.74 3.49 -8.78
C SER A 103 19.20 2.08 -8.92
N LEU A 104 18.07 1.81 -8.28
CA LEU A 104 17.33 0.56 -8.43
C LEU A 104 16.69 0.44 -9.82
N HIS A 105 16.51 1.55 -10.56
CA HIS A 105 16.11 1.48 -11.98
C HIS A 105 17.16 0.74 -12.82
N ASP A 106 18.46 0.87 -12.50
CA ASP A 106 19.50 0.15 -13.23
C ASP A 106 19.41 -1.36 -13.01
N ILE A 107 18.99 -1.80 -11.82
CA ILE A 107 18.76 -3.22 -11.52
C ILE A 107 17.64 -3.77 -12.40
N VAL A 108 16.52 -3.05 -12.50
CA VAL A 108 15.39 -3.45 -13.35
C VAL A 108 15.77 -3.44 -14.83
N LYS A 109 16.43 -2.38 -15.31
CA LYS A 109 16.83 -2.24 -16.73
C LYS A 109 17.87 -3.27 -17.17
N LYS A 110 18.70 -3.77 -16.25
CA LYS A 110 19.68 -4.82 -16.51
C LYS A 110 19.13 -6.23 -16.29
N GLU A 111 17.82 -6.37 -16.03
CA GLU A 111 17.15 -7.65 -15.79
C GLU A 111 17.73 -8.42 -14.58
N GLN A 112 18.18 -7.69 -13.55
CA GLN A 112 18.77 -8.24 -12.32
C GLN A 112 17.78 -8.23 -11.15
N THR A 113 16.48 -8.13 -11.43
CA THR A 113 15.44 -8.02 -10.40
C THR A 113 15.44 -9.19 -9.43
N ASP A 114 15.48 -10.42 -9.94
CA ASP A 114 15.37 -11.61 -9.09
C ASP A 114 16.62 -11.76 -8.21
N ASP A 115 17.82 -11.70 -8.80
CA ASP A 115 19.10 -11.72 -8.07
C ASP A 115 19.15 -10.67 -6.95
N PHE A 116 18.66 -9.46 -7.21
CA PHE A 116 18.63 -8.38 -6.22
C PHE A 116 17.61 -8.65 -5.09
N LEU A 117 16.45 -9.22 -5.42
CA LEU A 117 15.40 -9.52 -4.45
C LEU A 117 15.64 -10.82 -3.66
N GLU A 118 16.70 -11.58 -3.96
CA GLU A 118 17.21 -12.64 -3.10
C GLU A 118 18.16 -12.11 -2.00
N ASP A 119 18.70 -10.89 -2.15
CA ASP A 119 19.62 -10.29 -1.19
C ASP A 119 18.86 -9.49 -0.12
N GLU A 120 18.60 -10.13 1.02
CA GLU A 120 17.93 -9.52 2.18
C GLU A 120 18.63 -8.25 2.69
N ALA A 121 19.96 -8.16 2.59
CA ALA A 121 20.71 -7.00 3.05
C ALA A 121 20.52 -5.80 2.12
N GLU A 122 20.49 -6.03 0.81
CA GLU A 122 20.18 -4.99 -0.18
C GLU A 122 18.70 -4.55 -0.06
N ILE A 123 17.76 -5.49 0.13
CA ILE A 123 16.36 -5.14 0.41
C ILE A 123 16.25 -4.24 1.64
N LYS A 124 16.86 -4.65 2.76
CA LYS A 124 16.85 -3.87 4.00
C LYS A 124 17.41 -2.47 3.81
N THR A 125 18.57 -2.36 3.16
CA THR A 125 19.32 -1.09 3.11
C THR A 125 18.95 -0.17 1.95
N LYS A 126 18.30 -0.68 0.90
CA LYS A 126 17.96 0.10 -0.32
C LYS A 126 16.46 0.20 -0.57
N VAL A 127 15.68 -0.83 -0.24
CA VAL A 127 14.24 -0.85 -0.48
C VAL A 127 13.50 -0.35 0.76
N ASN A 128 13.65 -1.02 1.90
CA ASN A 128 12.81 -0.76 3.08
C ASN A 128 12.97 0.64 3.65
N VAL A 129 14.19 1.18 3.66
CA VAL A 129 14.49 2.55 4.11
C VAL A 129 13.65 3.62 3.39
N LYS A 130 13.24 3.36 2.14
CA LYS A 130 12.42 4.29 1.36
C LYS A 130 10.94 4.27 1.76
N PHE A 131 10.49 3.17 2.36
CA PHE A 131 9.09 2.95 2.74
C PHE A 131 8.88 2.99 4.25
N GLU A 132 9.89 3.27 5.06
CA GLU A 132 9.77 3.34 6.52
C GLU A 132 8.58 4.21 7.00
N PRO A 133 8.35 5.44 6.46
CA PRO A 133 7.18 6.22 6.86
C PRO A 133 5.84 5.59 6.46
N PHE A 134 5.79 4.92 5.30
CA PHE A 134 4.61 4.14 4.89
C PHE A 134 4.36 3.00 5.88
N ARG A 135 5.39 2.26 6.27
CA ARG A 135 5.28 1.13 7.19
C ARG A 135 4.78 1.56 8.56
N GLN A 136 5.28 2.68 9.10
CA GLN A 136 4.79 3.24 10.35
C GLN A 136 3.31 3.58 10.27
N PHE A 137 2.88 4.20 9.16
CA PHE A 137 1.46 4.47 8.91
C PHE A 137 0.62 3.19 8.82
N VAL A 138 1.11 2.16 8.13
CA VAL A 138 0.42 0.87 8.03
C VAL A 138 0.29 0.18 9.38
N GLU A 139 1.32 0.23 10.22
CA GLU A 139 1.28 -0.37 11.56
C GLU A 139 0.19 0.26 12.44
N GLU A 140 -0.06 1.56 12.30
CA GLU A 140 -1.18 2.22 12.98
C GLU A 140 -2.54 1.84 12.40
N LEU A 141 -2.63 1.63 11.08
CA LEU A 141 -3.87 1.34 10.37
C LEU A 141 -4.32 -0.12 10.50
N ASN A 142 -3.37 -1.05 10.38
CA ASN A 142 -3.56 -2.50 10.51
C ASN A 142 -2.30 -3.11 11.16
N PRO A 143 -2.26 -3.18 12.51
CA PRO A 143 -1.14 -3.75 13.25
C PRO A 143 -0.80 -5.17 12.81
N ASP A 144 0.49 -5.51 12.85
CA ASP A 144 1.02 -6.83 12.48
C ASP A 144 0.69 -7.26 11.04
N LEU A 145 0.37 -6.32 10.12
CA LEU A 145 0.18 -6.66 8.71
C LEU A 145 1.49 -7.13 8.09
N TYR A 146 2.56 -6.38 8.31
CA TYR A 146 3.91 -6.84 8.05
C TYR A 146 4.45 -7.61 9.26
N ARG A 147 5.13 -8.74 9.05
CA ARG A 147 5.59 -9.59 10.16
C ARG A 147 6.96 -9.17 10.70
N SER A 148 7.77 -8.52 9.87
CA SER A 148 9.10 -8.01 10.18
C SER A 148 9.29 -6.61 9.62
N GLU A 149 10.08 -5.76 10.29
CA GLU A 149 10.53 -4.44 9.80
C GLU A 149 11.26 -4.49 8.45
N ASP A 150 11.73 -5.68 8.06
CA ASP A 150 12.49 -5.90 6.83
C ASP A 150 11.62 -6.48 5.68
N ASP A 151 10.35 -6.77 5.92
CA ASP A 151 9.46 -7.32 4.89
C ASP A 151 9.07 -6.26 3.85
N TYR A 152 9.40 -6.42 2.58
CA TYR A 152 8.95 -5.51 1.52
C TYR A 152 7.63 -5.93 0.86
N PHE A 153 7.01 -7.01 1.35
CA PHE A 153 5.68 -7.50 0.97
C PHE A 153 5.00 -8.11 2.20
N TRP A 154 3.70 -8.38 2.15
CA TRP A 154 3.00 -9.09 3.23
C TRP A 154 2.00 -10.11 2.72
N VAL A 155 1.64 -11.06 3.59
CA VAL A 155 0.59 -12.05 3.35
C VAL A 155 -0.32 -12.15 4.57
N LYS A 156 -1.61 -11.91 4.36
CA LYS A 156 -2.65 -12.05 5.39
C LYS A 156 -3.63 -13.13 4.98
N ASN A 157 -3.75 -14.15 5.82
CA ASN A 157 -4.64 -15.30 5.60
C ASN A 157 -5.90 -15.14 6.45
N PHE A 158 -7.06 -15.35 5.83
CA PHE A 158 -8.38 -15.34 6.48
C PHE A 158 -9.01 -16.72 6.27
N GLU A 159 -8.65 -17.66 7.15
CA GLU A 159 -9.07 -19.07 7.05
C GLU A 159 -10.59 -19.25 7.16
N ASP A 160 -11.28 -18.37 7.89
CA ASP A 160 -12.73 -18.35 8.00
C ASP A 160 -13.44 -18.06 6.68
N LYS A 161 -12.77 -17.31 5.79
CA LYS A 161 -13.26 -16.95 4.45
C LYS A 161 -12.56 -17.71 3.32
N ASP A 162 -11.58 -18.56 3.66
CA ASP A 162 -10.71 -19.29 2.72
C ASP A 162 -10.08 -18.37 1.65
N VAL A 163 -9.57 -17.21 2.10
CA VAL A 163 -8.89 -16.22 1.24
C VAL A 163 -7.57 -15.75 1.85
N SER A 164 -6.53 -15.68 1.02
CA SER A 164 -5.24 -15.07 1.32
C SER A 164 -5.10 -13.78 0.51
N PHE A 165 -4.71 -12.69 1.15
CA PHE A 165 -4.32 -11.45 0.48
C PHE A 165 -2.80 -11.32 0.43
N LEU A 166 -2.26 -10.96 -0.73
CA LEU A 166 -0.83 -10.82 -1.01
C LEU A 166 -0.50 -9.37 -1.35
N GLY A 167 -0.01 -8.59 -0.38
CA GLY A 167 0.43 -7.22 -0.60
C GLY A 167 1.85 -7.16 -1.17
N LEU A 168 1.96 -7.11 -2.49
CA LEU A 168 3.23 -7.09 -3.20
C LEU A 168 3.66 -5.66 -3.56
N ASN A 169 4.72 -5.15 -2.94
CA ASN A 169 5.29 -3.85 -3.28
C ASN A 169 5.96 -3.91 -4.66
N SER A 170 5.25 -3.45 -5.69
CA SER A 170 5.79 -3.31 -7.06
C SER A 170 6.62 -2.03 -7.24
N ALA A 171 6.51 -1.09 -6.30
CA ALA A 171 7.23 0.17 -6.28
C ALA A 171 8.61 0.08 -5.61
N TRP A 172 9.10 -1.13 -5.30
CA TRP A 172 10.38 -1.32 -4.58
C TRP A 172 11.56 -0.61 -5.29
N ALA A 173 11.56 -0.55 -6.61
CA ALA A 173 12.57 0.13 -7.42
C ALA A 173 12.25 1.62 -7.71
N SER A 174 11.11 2.15 -7.28
CA SER A 174 10.70 3.54 -7.54
C SER A 174 11.60 4.54 -6.81
N GLU A 175 12.00 5.58 -7.53
CA GLU A 175 13.04 6.53 -7.10
C GLU A 175 12.84 7.94 -7.67
N SER A 176 12.22 8.08 -8.85
CA SER A 176 12.31 9.32 -9.63
C SER A 176 11.03 9.61 -10.44
N LYS A 177 11.13 10.40 -11.51
CA LYS A 177 10.03 10.57 -12.49
C LYS A 177 10.11 9.52 -13.61
N GLU A 178 11.21 8.79 -13.65
CA GLU A 178 11.48 7.70 -14.59
C GLU A 178 10.96 6.36 -14.06
N ASP A 179 10.13 6.35 -13.00
CA ASP A 179 9.55 5.11 -12.45
C ASP A 179 8.72 4.35 -13.49
N ARG A 180 8.21 5.05 -14.51
CA ARG A 180 7.55 4.42 -15.65
C ARG A 180 8.50 3.41 -16.31
N HIS A 181 8.05 2.15 -16.42
CA HIS A 181 8.82 0.98 -16.87
C HIS A 181 9.80 0.38 -15.85
N ASN A 182 9.91 0.94 -14.64
CA ASN A 182 10.75 0.41 -13.56
C ASN A 182 9.92 -0.07 -12.35
N ILE A 183 8.59 -0.03 -12.43
CA ILE A 183 7.68 -0.68 -11.48
C ILE A 183 7.53 -2.14 -11.90
N THR A 184 7.95 -3.05 -11.03
CA THR A 184 8.00 -4.49 -11.34
C THR A 184 7.87 -5.33 -10.09
N LEU A 185 7.46 -6.59 -10.26
CA LEU A 185 7.56 -7.63 -9.25
C LEU A 185 8.75 -8.54 -9.61
N GLY A 186 9.39 -9.13 -8.61
CA GLY A 186 10.36 -10.21 -8.86
C GLY A 186 9.81 -11.58 -8.51
N TYR A 187 10.38 -12.60 -9.14
CA TYR A 187 10.02 -13.99 -8.89
C TYR A 187 10.17 -14.39 -7.41
N PRO A 188 11.28 -14.08 -6.70
CA PRO A 188 11.42 -14.42 -5.28
C PRO A 188 10.29 -13.82 -4.42
N GLN A 189 9.96 -12.55 -4.66
CA GLN A 189 8.88 -11.84 -3.96
C GLN A 189 7.54 -12.56 -4.08
N VAL A 190 7.17 -12.91 -5.32
CA VAL A 190 5.90 -13.56 -5.62
C VAL A 190 5.88 -14.96 -5.02
N MET A 191 6.93 -15.75 -5.23
CA MET A 191 6.99 -17.14 -4.75
C MET A 191 6.98 -17.25 -3.24
N ASP A 192 7.66 -16.35 -2.53
CA ASP A 192 7.63 -16.32 -1.07
C ASP A 192 6.23 -15.96 -0.55
N ALA A 193 5.56 -14.99 -1.18
CA ALA A 193 4.19 -14.65 -0.82
C ALA A 193 3.23 -15.83 -1.08
N PHE A 194 3.36 -16.51 -2.22
CA PHE A 194 2.60 -17.73 -2.52
C PHE A 194 2.84 -18.83 -1.49
N THR A 195 4.10 -19.06 -1.09
CA THR A 195 4.45 -20.09 -0.11
C THR A 195 3.89 -19.77 1.29
N LYS A 196 3.81 -18.49 1.65
CA LYS A 196 3.24 -18.02 2.92
C LYS A 196 1.70 -17.99 2.93
N SER A 197 1.05 -18.07 1.77
CA SER A 197 -0.41 -18.16 1.64
C SER A 197 -0.90 -19.58 1.92
N ASN A 198 -1.99 -19.73 2.68
CA ASN A 198 -2.51 -21.05 3.08
C ASN A 198 -3.98 -21.29 2.72
N CYS A 199 -4.63 -20.36 2.03
CA CYS A 199 -6.01 -20.50 1.58
C CYS A 199 -6.11 -20.94 0.11
N SER A 200 -7.30 -21.42 -0.28
CA SER A 200 -7.58 -21.82 -1.66
C SER A 200 -7.63 -20.62 -2.61
N THR A 201 -8.25 -19.52 -2.15
CA THR A 201 -8.35 -18.26 -2.90
C THR A 201 -7.20 -17.35 -2.53
N ARG A 202 -6.57 -16.73 -3.54
CA ARG A 202 -5.48 -15.76 -3.37
C ARG A 202 -5.83 -14.50 -4.14
N ILE A 203 -5.75 -13.36 -3.47
CA ILE A 203 -6.05 -12.03 -4.00
C ILE A 203 -4.79 -11.17 -3.89
#